data_AF-A0A4Y2GVU3-F1
#
_entry.id   AF-A0A4Y2GVU3-F1
#
_cell.length_a   1.000
_cell.length_b   1.000
_cell.length_c   1.000
_cell.angle_alpha   90.00
_cell.angle_beta   90.00
_cell.angle_gamma   90.00
#
_symmetry.space_group_name_H-M   'P 1'
#
loop_
_entity.id
_entity.type
_entity.pdbx_description
1 polymer ?
#
loop_
_entity_poly.entity_id
_entity_poly.type
_entity_poly.pdbx_seq_one_letter_code
_entity_poly.pdbx_strand_id
1 'polypeptide(L)'
;MSAFIVGPFFFEEIVPSGPVTYTVNGTRYEYLLRNQLIPALQQRGCVDGTIFMQDGAPSHIATLVKQLLNLHFGNDRIISRHFSTPSRYDNLTRTLATSGCGVT
;
A
#
# COMPACT_ATOMS: atom_id res chain seq x y z
N MET A 1 18.21 -4.45 10.27
CA MET A 1 17.26 -4.19 9.18
C MET A 1 16.09 -3.43 9.76
N SER A 2 15.85 -2.20 9.32
CA SER A 2 14.65 -1.44 9.69
C SER A 2 13.57 -1.75 8.66
N ALA A 3 12.36 -2.06 9.12
CA ALA A 3 11.21 -2.29 8.26
C ALA A 3 10.28 -1.07 8.32
N PHE A 4 9.88 -0.55 7.17
CA PHE A 4 8.90 0.53 7.05
C PHE A 4 7.56 -0.07 6.63
N ILE A 5 6.49 0.22 7.37
CA ILE A 5 5.14 -0.20 7.00
C ILE A 5 4.47 0.97 6.29
N VAL A 6 4.03 0.75 5.06
CA VAL A 6 3.26 1.73 4.28
C VAL A 6 1.85 1.19 4.07
N GLY A 7 0.85 1.98 4.51
CA GLY A 7 -0.56 1.65 4.34
C GLY A 7 -1.12 2.07 2.97
N PRO A 8 -2.38 1.72 2.68
CA PRO A 8 -3.03 2.13 1.45
C PRO A 8 -3.24 3.64 1.42
N PHE A 9 -3.05 4.25 0.25
CA PHE A 9 -3.34 5.66 0.01
C PHE A 9 -4.81 5.83 -0.36
N PHE A 10 -5.50 6.70 0.36
CA PHE A 10 -6.86 7.14 0.07
C PHE A 10 -6.82 8.48 -0.69
N PHE A 11 -7.78 8.67 -1.59
CA PHE A 11 -7.92 9.92 -2.33
C PHE A 11 -9.24 10.56 -1.94
N GLU A 12 -9.18 11.83 -1.58
CA GLU A 12 -10.34 12.68 -1.35
C GLU A 12 -10.35 13.78 -2.39
N GLU A 13 -11.52 14.06 -2.96
CA GLU A 13 -11.73 15.26 -3.76
C GLU A 13 -12.29 16.34 -2.85
N ILE A 14 -11.58 17.48 -2.75
CA ILE A 14 -12.07 18.63 -2.01
C ILE A 14 -13.06 19.37 -2.92
N VAL A 15 -14.35 19.14 -2.69
CA VAL A 15 -15.41 19.91 -3.32
C VAL A 15 -15.89 21.01 -2.36
N PRO A 16 -16.61 22.06 -2.84
CA PRO A 16 -17.10 23.14 -1.98
C PRO A 16 -17.92 22.67 -0.77
N SER A 17 -18.53 21.48 -0.86
CA SER A 17 -19.33 20.85 0.19
C SER A 17 -18.53 20.02 1.21
N GLY A 18 -17.21 19.92 1.08
CA GLY A 18 -16.32 19.12 1.93
C GLY A 18 -15.59 18.00 1.17
N PRO A 19 -14.73 17.23 1.87
CA PRO A 19 -14.04 16.09 1.26
C PRO A 19 -15.04 14.99 0.89
N VAL A 20 -15.06 14.63 -0.39
CA VAL A 20 -15.82 13.47 -0.89
C VAL A 20 -14.84 12.36 -1.20
N THR A 21 -15.13 11.16 -0.69
CA THR A 21 -14.37 9.96 -1.01
C THR A 21 -14.53 9.67 -2.50
N TYR A 22 -13.48 9.94 -3.27
CA TYR A 22 -13.49 9.72 -4.72
C TYR A 22 -13.14 8.26 -4.99
N THR A 23 -13.93 7.57 -5.81
CA THR A 23 -13.62 6.21 -6.25
C THR A 23 -12.34 6.25 -7.10
N VAL A 24 -11.23 5.85 -6.48
CA VAL A 24 -9.95 5.71 -7.15
C VAL A 24 -10.09 4.65 -8.23
N ASN A 25 -9.85 5.00 -9.50
CA ASN A 25 -9.68 4.00 -10.56
C ASN A 25 -8.26 3.41 -10.44
N GLY A 26 -8.09 2.11 -10.72
CA GLY A 26 -6.80 1.41 -10.66
C GLY A 26 -5.68 2.11 -11.43
N THR A 27 -5.98 2.77 -12.55
CA THR A 27 -4.99 3.57 -13.32
C THR A 27 -4.45 4.76 -12.52
N ARG A 28 -5.30 5.45 -11.76
CA ARG A 28 -4.88 6.60 -10.92
C ARG A 28 -4.04 6.12 -9.74
N TYR A 29 -4.38 4.96 -9.18
CA TYR A 29 -3.60 4.32 -8.14
C TYR A 29 -2.22 3.90 -8.64
N GLU A 30 -2.15 3.23 -9.80
CA GLU A 30 -0.90 2.87 -10.47
C GLU A 30 -0.02 4.10 -10.72
N TYR A 31 -0.61 5.18 -11.26
CA TYR A 31 0.12 6.41 -11.52
C TYR A 31 0.74 7.00 -10.25
N LEU A 32 0.01 7.03 -9.13
CA LEU A 32 0.54 7.50 -7.85
C LEU A 32 1.70 6.63 -7.35
N LEU A 33 1.52 5.31 -7.39
CA LEU A 33 2.56 4.38 -6.95
C LEU A 33 3.85 4.57 -7.75
N ARG A 34 3.73 4.61 -9.08
CA ARG A 34 4.86 4.66 -10.00
C ARG A 34 5.60 6.00 -10.01
N ASN A 35 4.87 7.11 -9.92
CA ASN A 35 5.45 8.44 -10.09
C ASN A 35 5.77 9.14 -8.77
N GLN A 36 5.19 8.70 -7.64
CA GLN A 36 5.37 9.38 -6.37
C GLN A 36 5.93 8.45 -5.30
N LEU A 37 5.21 7.37 -4.96
CA LEU A 37 5.59 6.52 -3.83
C LEU A 37 6.92 5.81 -4.05
N ILE A 38 7.05 5.07 -5.14
CA ILE A 38 8.26 4.28 -5.42
C ILE A 38 9.49 5.20 -5.56
N PRO A 39 9.44 6.31 -6.33
CA PRO A 39 10.55 7.26 -6.36
C PRO A 39 10.91 7.83 -4.99
N ALA A 40 9.93 8.17 -4.14
CA ALA A 40 10.19 8.68 -2.79
C ALA A 40 10.88 7.62 -1.90
N LEU A 41 10.46 6.35 -2.00
CA LEU A 41 11.09 5.25 -1.29
C LEU A 41 12.51 4.95 -1.80
N GLN A 42 12.74 5.08 -3.11
CA GLN A 42 14.06 4.94 -3.74
C GLN A 42 15.01 6.04 -3.25
N GLN A 43 14.57 7.30 -3.23
CA GLN A 43 15.37 8.42 -2.72
C GLN A 43 15.76 8.24 -1.26
N ARG A 44 14.92 7.58 -0.47
CA ARG A 44 15.19 7.29 0.95
C ARG A 44 15.98 5.99 1.17
N GLY A 45 16.24 5.21 0.12
CA GLY A 45 16.89 3.89 0.24
C GLY A 45 16.04 2.86 1.00
N CYS A 46 14.72 3.03 1.02
CA CYS A 46 13.81 2.24 1.87
C CYS A 46 13.05 1.14 1.12
N VAL A 47 13.18 1.03 -0.22
CA VAL A 47 12.39 0.09 -1.04
C VAL A 47 12.50 -1.33 -0.51
N ASP A 48 13.73 -1.81 -0.26
CA ASP A 48 13.96 -3.17 0.22
C ASP A 48 13.53 -3.43 1.67
N GLY A 49 13.35 -2.37 2.46
CA GLY A 49 12.86 -2.43 3.83
C GLY A 49 11.36 -2.22 3.94
N THR A 50 10.64 -1.96 2.85
CA THR A 50 9.23 -1.59 2.91
C THR A 50 8.33 -2.81 2.86
N ILE A 51 7.41 -2.91 3.82
CA ILE A 51 6.25 -3.81 3.80
C ILE A 51 5.03 -2.97 3.39
N PHE A 52 4.39 -3.34 2.28
CA PHE A 52 3.25 -2.64 1.75
C PHE A 52 1.95 -3.32 2.18
N MET A 53 1.03 -2.58 2.80
CA MET A 53 -0.27 -3.08 3.24
C MET A 53 -1.40 -2.47 2.42
N GLN A 54 -2.32 -3.30 1.93
CA GLN A 54 -3.52 -2.83 1.23
C GLN A 54 -4.78 -3.64 1.60
N ASP A 55 -5.91 -2.95 1.64
CA ASP A 55 -7.19 -3.46 2.15
C ASP A 55 -7.96 -4.32 1.13
N GLY A 56 -7.55 -4.36 -0.13
CA GLY A 56 -8.24 -5.12 -1.17
C GLY A 56 -9.46 -4.41 -1.76
N ALA A 57 -9.53 -3.08 -1.79
CA ALA A 57 -10.51 -2.43 -2.64
C ALA A 57 -10.26 -2.78 -4.14
N PRO A 58 -11.30 -2.81 -5.00
CA PRO A 58 -11.17 -3.24 -6.40
C PRO A 58 -10.07 -2.51 -7.20
N SER A 59 -9.85 -1.22 -6.91
CA SER A 59 -8.80 -0.42 -7.53
C SER A 59 -7.38 -0.80 -7.09
N HIS A 60 -7.23 -1.34 -5.89
CA HIS A 60 -5.96 -1.84 -5.33
C HIS A 60 -5.64 -3.28 -5.76
N ILE A 61 -6.62 -4.02 -6.30
CA ILE A 61 -6.44 -5.38 -6.83
C ILE A 61 -6.39 -5.40 -8.37
N ALA A 62 -6.49 -4.23 -9.02
CA ALA A 62 -6.30 -4.13 -10.46
C ALA A 62 -4.98 -4.81 -10.85
N THR A 63 -5.00 -5.61 -11.92
CA THR A 63 -3.86 -6.45 -12.34
C THR A 63 -2.56 -5.65 -12.44
N LEU A 64 -2.64 -4.42 -12.95
CA LEU A 64 -1.50 -3.51 -13.10
C LEU A 64 -0.89 -3.10 -11.75
N VAL A 65 -1.74 -2.80 -10.76
CA VAL A 65 -1.29 -2.45 -9.40
C VAL A 65 -0.59 -3.64 -8.74
N LYS A 66 -1.16 -4.85 -8.90
CA LYS A 66 -0.58 -6.09 -8.39
C LYS A 66 0.78 -6.39 -9.00
N GLN A 67 0.90 -6.26 -10.33
CA GLN A 67 2.17 -6.45 -11.04
C GLN A 67 3.22 -5.43 -10.61
N LEU A 68 2.83 -4.15 -10.48
CA LEU A 68 3.73 -3.08 -10.06
C LEU A 68 4.26 -3.31 -8.64
N LEU A 69 3.39 -3.64 -7.69
CA LEU A 69 3.80 -3.91 -6.32
C LEU A 69 4.73 -5.12 -6.25
N ASN A 70 4.40 -6.21 -6.95
CA ASN A 70 5.25 -7.40 -7.00
C ASN A 70 6.63 -7.13 -7.60
N LEU A 71 6.71 -6.28 -8.62
CA LEU A 71 7.97 -5.90 -9.27
C LEU A 71 8.90 -5.15 -8.32
N HIS A 72 8.36 -4.29 -7.45
CA HIS A 72 9.16 -3.39 -6.62
C HIS A 72 9.39 -3.87 -5.20
N PHE A 73 8.44 -4.60 -4.61
CA PHE A 73 8.51 -5.03 -3.20
C PHE A 73 8.74 -6.52 -3.05
N GLY A 74 8.38 -7.33 -4.05
CA GLY A 74 8.33 -8.78 -3.93
C GLY A 74 7.09 -9.28 -3.21
N ASN A 75 6.72 -10.54 -3.46
CA ASN A 75 5.49 -11.13 -2.94
C ASN A 75 5.50 -11.29 -1.41
N ASP A 76 6.68 -11.40 -0.80
CA ASP A 76 6.88 -11.61 0.64
C ASP A 76 6.72 -10.33 1.47
N ARG A 77 6.68 -9.16 0.81
CA ARG A 77 6.59 -7.84 1.45
C ARG A 77 5.27 -7.14 1.19
N ILE A 78 4.27 -7.85 0.65
CA ILE A 78 2.94 -7.30 0.38
C ILE A 78 1.93 -8.02 1.27
N ILE A 79 1.26 -7.26 2.14
CA ILE A 79 0.17 -7.72 2.99
C ILE A 79 -1.15 -7.28 2.34
N SER A 80 -1.91 -8.24 1.84
CA SER A 80 -3.21 -7.97 1.21
C SER A 80 -4.12 -9.20 1.32
N ARG A 81 -5.43 -8.96 1.47
CA ARG A 81 -6.45 -10.03 1.52
C ARG A 81 -6.51 -10.90 0.25
N HIS A 82 -5.94 -10.45 -0.87
CA HIS A 82 -5.98 -11.13 -2.18
C HIS A 82 -4.60 -11.61 -2.69
N PHE A 83 -3.59 -11.57 -1.83
CA PHE A 83 -2.28 -12.11 -2.12
C PHE A 83 -2.09 -13.34 -1.23
N SER A 84 -1.68 -14.47 -1.83
CA SER A 84 -1.41 -15.67 -1.06
C SER A 84 -0.25 -15.41 -0.11
N THR A 85 -0.55 -15.30 1.18
CA THR A 85 0.47 -15.20 2.22
C THR A 85 1.09 -16.58 2.43
N PRO A 86 2.42 -16.73 2.37
CA PRO A 86 3.10 -17.90 2.91
C PRO A 86 2.85 -17.96 4.42
N SER A 87 2.56 -19.15 4.94
CA SER A 87 2.12 -19.48 6.31
C SER A 87 3.04 -19.06 7.47
N ARG A 88 4.08 -18.24 7.23
CA ARG A 88 5.01 -17.77 8.27
C ARG A 88 4.60 -16.47 8.95
N TYR A 89 3.55 -15.79 8.48
CA TYR A 89 3.12 -14.48 9.01
C TYR A 89 1.77 -14.49 9.73
N ASP A 90 1.14 -15.65 9.91
CA ASP A 90 -0.18 -15.78 10.55
C ASP A 90 -0.21 -15.27 12.00
N ASN A 91 0.96 -15.14 12.65
CA ASN A 91 1.11 -14.57 14.00
C ASN A 91 1.35 -13.05 14.03
N LEU A 92 1.67 -12.42 12.90
CA LEU A 92 1.86 -10.96 12.84
C LEU A 92 0.52 -10.23 12.70
N THR A 93 -0.48 -10.87 12.07
CA THR A 93 -1.84 -10.34 11.88
C THR A 93 -2.57 -10.10 13.21
N ARG A 94 -2.25 -10.87 14.26
CA ARG A 94 -2.84 -10.67 15.60
C ARG A 94 -2.12 -9.58 16.41
N THR A 95 -0.85 -9.29 16.10
CA THR A 95 -0.01 -8.38 16.89
C THR A 95 -0.05 -6.93 16.39
N LEU A 96 -0.33 -6.69 15.11
CA LEU A 96 -0.32 -5.33 14.53
C LEU A 96 -1.66 -4.56 14.65
N ALA A 97 -2.69 -5.15 15.27
CA ALA A 97 -3.91 -4.41 15.63
C ALA A 97 -3.68 -3.36 16.74
N THR A 98 -2.48 -3.33 17.35
CA THR A 98 -2.12 -2.38 18.40
C THR A 98 -0.80 -1.68 18.08
N SER A 99 -0.78 -0.82 17.08
CA SER A 99 0.14 0.33 17.12
C SER A 99 -0.45 1.46 16.29
N GLY A 100 -1.20 2.33 16.97
CA GLY A 100 -1.57 3.62 16.43
C GLY A 100 -0.31 4.43 16.16
N CYS A 101 -0.15 4.86 14.92
CA CYS A 101 0.65 6.03 14.61
C CYS A 101 -0.23 6.91 13.73
N GLY A 102 -0.93 7.84 14.38
CA GLY A 102 -1.62 8.91 13.69
C GLY A 102 -0.60 9.77 12.98
N VAL A 103 -0.79 9.97 11.68
CA VAL A 103 -0.04 10.96 10.92
C VAL A 103 -0.99 12.13 10.70
N THR A 104 -0.70 13.22 11.42
CA THR A 104 -1.26 14.56 11.25
C THR A 104 -0.86 15.17 9.92
#